data_AF-X1UJD0-F1
#
_entry.id   AF-X1UJD0-F1
#
_cell.length_a   1.000
_cell.length_b   1.000
_cell.length_c   1.000
_cell.angle_alpha   90.00
_cell.angle_beta   90.00
_cell.angle_gamma   90.00
#
_symmetry.space_group_name_H-M   'P 1'
#
loop_
_entity.id
_entity.type
_entity.pdbx_description
1 polymer ?
#
loop_
_entity_poly.entity_id
_entity_poly.type
_entity_poly.pdbx_seq_one_letter_code
_entity_poly.pdbx_strand_id
1 'polypeptide(L)'
;MRVSKLADDIIRADANYFFRNGFISSDEYNRVYNWLEGQDDSEIQLKAADWLESDAQYFDELGQALINYHWFIYPFMAVFLQVAPKRLKKYAEELRRV
;
A
#
# COMPACT_ATOMS: atom_id res chain seq x y z
N MET A 1 -8.26 -14.71 -3.85
CA MET A 1 -8.81 -13.48 -4.51
C MET A 1 -7.69 -12.81 -5.29
N ARG A 2 -7.92 -12.29 -6.51
CA ARG A 2 -6.82 -11.68 -7.29
C ARG A 2 -6.82 -10.16 -7.09
N VAL A 3 -5.91 -9.67 -6.25
CA VAL A 3 -5.67 -8.24 -6.03
C VAL A 3 -5.27 -7.58 -7.35
N SER A 4 -5.56 -6.29 -7.54
CA SER A 4 -5.11 -5.59 -8.75
C SER A 4 -3.58 -5.61 -8.86
N LYS A 5 -3.02 -5.58 -10.08
CA LYS A 5 -1.56 -5.60 -10.29
C LYS A 5 -0.84 -4.49 -9.51
N LEU A 6 -1.42 -3.29 -9.48
CA LEU A 6 -0.84 -2.17 -8.74
C LEU A 6 -0.80 -2.44 -7.23
N ALA A 7 -1.87 -3.00 -6.66
CA ALA A 7 -1.91 -3.32 -5.24
C ALA A 7 -0.95 -4.47 -4.91
N ASP A 8 -0.83 -5.49 -5.77
CA ASP A 8 0.18 -6.55 -5.62
C ASP A 8 1.61 -5.98 -5.62
N ASP A 9 1.94 -5.11 -6.59
CA ASP A 9 3.25 -4.47 -6.67
C ASP A 9 3.57 -3.64 -5.41
N ILE A 10 2.59 -2.91 -4.86
CA ILE A 10 2.73 -2.10 -3.64
C ILE A 10 2.91 -2.99 -2.41
N ILE A 11 2.04 -3.99 -2.22
CA ILE A 11 2.13 -4.90 -1.07
C ILE A 11 3.47 -5.65 -1.05
N ARG A 12 4.01 -6.03 -2.22
CA ARG A 12 5.37 -6.60 -2.31
C ARG A 12 6.45 -5.60 -1.92
N ALA A 13 6.32 -4.35 -2.35
CA ALA A 13 7.26 -3.30 -1.99
C ALA A 13 7.26 -3.05 -0.48
N ASP A 14 6.08 -2.98 0.14
CA ASP A 14 5.88 -2.82 1.58
C ASP A 14 6.44 -4.02 2.34
N ALA A 15 6.11 -5.24 1.94
CA ALA A 15 6.63 -6.45 2.57
C ALA A 15 8.16 -6.48 2.56
N ASN A 16 8.79 -6.13 1.43
CA ASN A 16 10.24 -6.07 1.31
C ASN A 16 10.83 -4.94 2.17
N TYR A 17 10.21 -3.76 2.17
CA TYR A 17 10.63 -2.65 3.03
C TYR A 17 10.54 -3.02 4.51
N PHE A 18 9.40 -3.56 4.95
CA PHE A 18 9.17 -3.94 6.33
C PHE A 18 10.09 -5.06 6.79
N PHE A 19 10.33 -6.06 5.95
CA PHE A 19 11.29 -7.12 6.25
C PHE A 19 12.72 -6.60 6.40
N ARG A 20 13.19 -5.79 5.43
CA ARG A 20 14.56 -5.23 5.46
C ARG A 20 14.82 -4.34 6.67
N ASN A 21 13.79 -3.70 7.20
CA ASN A 21 13.89 -2.85 8.38
C ASN A 21 13.53 -3.58 9.68
N GLY A 22 13.23 -4.88 9.63
CA GLY A 22 12.96 -5.70 10.82
C GLY A 22 11.58 -5.46 11.46
N PHE A 23 10.63 -4.86 10.73
CA PHE A 23 9.26 -4.64 11.21
C PHE A 23 8.38 -5.90 11.13
N ILE A 24 8.70 -6.81 10.21
CA ILE A 24 8.07 -8.13 10.11
C ILE A 24 9.13 -9.21 10.08
N SER A 25 8.76 -10.41 10.53
CA SER A 25 9.63 -11.59 10.49
C SER A 25 9.78 -12.15 9.07
N SER A 26 10.77 -13.04 8.87
CA SER A 26 10.92 -13.77 7.60
C SER A 26 9.73 -14.70 7.33
N ASP A 27 9.09 -15.22 8.37
CA ASP A 27 7.89 -16.06 8.23
C ASP A 27 6.72 -15.22 7.68
N GLU A 28 6.43 -14.08 8.31
CA GLU A 28 5.40 -13.15 7.84
C GLU A 28 5.68 -12.66 6.41
N TYR A 29 6.93 -12.34 6.08
CA TYR A 29 7.31 -11.98 4.72
C TYR A 29 6.96 -13.08 3.71
N ASN A 30 7.29 -14.34 4.01
CA ASN A 30 6.94 -15.46 3.14
C ASN A 30 5.43 -15.69 3.06
N ARG A 31 4.70 -15.55 4.18
CA ARG A 31 3.24 -15.63 4.21
C ARG A 31 2.58 -14.57 3.30
N VAL A 32 3.12 -13.34 3.25
CA VAL A 32 2.67 -12.32 2.30
C VAL A 32 2.80 -12.78 0.86
N TYR A 33 3.97 -13.30 0.47
CA TYR A 33 4.21 -13.74 -0.91
C TYR A 33 3.34 -14.94 -1.28
N ASN A 34 3.21 -15.92 -0.40
CA ASN A 34 2.35 -17.07 -0.58
C ASN A 34 0.88 -16.69 -0.72
N TRP A 35 0.42 -15.72 0.09
CA TRP A 35 -0.94 -15.19 0.00
C TRP A 35 -1.18 -14.48 -1.34
N LEU A 36 -0.23 -13.66 -1.81
CA LEU A 36 -0.30 -13.02 -3.13
C LEU A 36 -0.29 -14.05 -4.28
N GLU A 37 0.32 -15.22 -4.09
CA GLU A 37 0.29 -16.34 -5.04
C GLU A 37 -1.02 -17.16 -4.98
N GLY A 38 -1.92 -16.84 -4.05
CA GLY A 38 -3.26 -17.40 -3.97
C GLY A 38 -3.50 -18.35 -2.81
N GLN A 39 -2.58 -18.46 -1.85
CA GLN A 39 -2.87 -19.14 -0.59
C GLN A 39 -3.82 -18.30 0.26
N ASP A 40 -4.75 -18.94 0.97
CA ASP A 40 -5.66 -18.23 1.88
C ASP A 40 -4.95 -17.93 3.20
N ASP A 41 -4.86 -16.65 3.52
CA ASP A 41 -4.30 -16.15 4.78
C ASP A 41 -4.99 -14.83 5.14
N SER A 42 -6.03 -14.92 5.97
CA SER A 42 -6.86 -13.76 6.33
C SER A 42 -6.13 -12.75 7.20
N GLU A 43 -5.15 -13.19 7.98
CA GLU A 43 -4.33 -12.29 8.81
C GLU A 43 -3.44 -11.41 7.92
N ILE A 44 -2.78 -12.01 6.94
CA ILE A 44 -1.96 -11.29 5.97
C ILE A 44 -2.82 -10.39 5.08
N GLN A 45 -4.01 -10.84 4.67
CA GLN A 45 -4.95 -10.03 3.90
C GLN A 45 -5.33 -8.75 4.65
N LEU A 46 -5.67 -8.85 5.94
CA LEU A 46 -6.00 -7.69 6.77
C LEU A 46 -4.78 -6.78 6.98
N LYS A 47 -3.62 -7.37 7.24
CA LYS A 47 -2.36 -6.62 7.39
C LYS A 47 -2.01 -5.84 6.12
N ALA A 48 -2.16 -6.44 4.95
CA ALA A 48 -1.96 -5.78 3.66
C ALA A 48 -2.97 -4.65 3.44
N ALA A 49 -4.23 -4.82 3.87
CA ALA A 49 -5.22 -3.74 3.82
C ALA A 49 -4.82 -2.55 4.72
N ASP A 50 -4.31 -2.82 5.92
CA ASP A 50 -3.84 -1.79 6.85
C ASP A 50 -2.63 -1.02 6.29
N TRP A 51 -1.70 -1.72 5.61
CA TRP A 51 -0.57 -1.08 4.93
C TRP A 51 -1.04 -0.12 3.83
N LEU A 52 -1.95 -0.57 2.95
CA LEU A 52 -2.49 0.27 1.88
C LEU A 52 -3.26 1.49 2.42
N GLU A 53 -3.97 1.34 3.53
CA GLU A 53 -4.63 2.48 4.19
C GLU A 53 -3.61 3.46 4.77
N SER A 54 -2.57 2.95 5.42
CA SER A 54 -1.49 3.78 5.96
C SER A 54 -0.75 4.54 4.85
N ASP A 55 -0.48 3.91 3.71
CA ASP A 55 0.12 4.56 2.55
C ASP A 55 -0.76 5.67 2.00
N ALA A 56 -2.07 5.43 1.93
CA ALA A 56 -3.02 6.43 1.49
C ALA A 56 -2.99 7.67 2.40
N GLN A 57 -2.96 7.45 3.72
CA GLN A 57 -2.83 8.54 4.69
C GLN A 57 -1.48 9.25 4.56
N TYR A 58 -0.39 8.51 4.39
CA TYR A 58 0.95 9.08 4.20
C TYR A 58 1.01 9.97 2.94
N PHE A 59 0.40 9.56 1.83
CA PHE A 59 0.30 10.39 0.63
C PHE A 59 -0.56 11.65 0.86
N ASP A 60 -1.67 11.56 1.59
CA ASP A 60 -2.50 12.71 1.93
C ASP A 60 -1.71 13.73 2.77
N GLU A 61 -0.97 13.28 3.77
CA GLU A 61 -0.20 14.14 4.70
C GLU A 61 1.08 14.71 4.06
N LEU A 62 1.91 13.85 3.46
CA LEU A 62 3.19 14.23 2.91
C LEU A 62 3.06 14.90 1.55
N GLY A 63 2.02 14.56 0.79
CA GLY A 63 1.72 15.15 -0.50
C GLY A 63 1.50 16.65 -0.41
N GLN A 64 0.75 17.10 0.60
CA GLN A 64 0.53 18.53 0.82
C GLN A 64 1.83 19.26 1.18
N ALA A 65 2.68 18.63 2.01
CA ALA A 65 3.99 19.19 2.36
C ALA A 65 4.92 19.30 1.14
N LEU A 66 4.95 18.27 0.29
CA LEU A 66 5.75 18.26 -0.93
C LEU A 66 5.27 19.27 -1.97
N ILE A 67 3.95 19.43 -2.13
CA ILE A 67 3.34 20.48 -2.96
C ILE A 67 3.82 21.86 -2.51
N ASN A 68 3.78 22.12 -1.20
CA ASN A 68 4.16 23.42 -0.65
C ASN A 68 5.65 23.71 -0.89
N TYR A 69 6.52 22.70 -0.76
CA TYR A 69 7.96 22.86 -0.97
C TYR A 69 8.34 22.93 -2.45
N HIS A 70 7.68 22.15 -3.31
CA HIS A 70 7.97 22.04 -4.75
C HIS A 70 6.81 22.57 -5.61
N TRP A 71 6.36 23.79 -5.33
CA TRP A 71 5.20 24.41 -5.99
C TRP A 71 5.28 24.41 -7.53
N PHE A 72 6.48 24.41 -8.11
CA PHE A 72 6.72 24.44 -9.56
C PHE A 72 6.42 23.10 -10.27
N ILE A 73 6.37 21.97 -9.56
CA ILE A 73 5.92 20.66 -10.08
C ILE A 73 4.49 20.30 -9.64
N TYR A 74 3.80 21.25 -9.00
CA TYR A 74 2.44 21.09 -8.50
C TYR A 74 1.47 20.42 -9.47
N PRO A 75 1.33 20.83 -10.75
CA PRO A 75 0.29 20.25 -11.61
C PRO A 75 0.49 18.74 -11.85
N PHE A 76 1.73 18.26 -11.87
CA PHE A 76 2.03 16.83 -12.00
C PHE A 76 1.79 16.08 -10.68
N MET A 77 2.19 16.68 -9.56
CA MET A 77 2.01 16.09 -8.24
C MET A 77 0.55 16.08 -7.78
N ALA A 78 -0.24 17.11 -8.11
CA ALA A 78 -1.61 17.27 -7.65
C ALA A 78 -2.51 16.16 -8.18
N VAL A 79 -2.37 15.77 -9.45
CA VAL A 79 -3.13 14.66 -10.03
C VAL A 79 -2.79 13.35 -9.31
N PHE A 80 -1.51 13.10 -9.11
CA PHE A 80 -1.05 11.89 -8.43
C PHE A 80 -1.56 11.82 -6.99
N LEU A 81 -1.43 12.91 -6.23
CA LEU A 81 -1.86 13.02 -4.84
C LEU A 81 -3.39 13.00 -4.67
N GLN A 82 -4.17 13.37 -5.68
CA GLN A 82 -5.63 13.22 -5.63
C GLN A 82 -6.12 11.81 -5.96
N VAL A 83 -5.37 11.07 -6.78
CA VAL A 83 -5.81 9.77 -7.31
C VAL A 83 -5.24 8.60 -6.52
N ALA A 84 -3.96 8.65 -6.15
CA ALA A 84 -3.29 7.53 -5.47
C ALA A 84 -3.94 7.18 -4.11
N PRO A 85 -4.15 8.13 -3.17
CA PRO A 85 -4.76 7.81 -1.86
C PRO A 85 -6.15 7.18 -2.00
N LYS A 86 -6.98 7.72 -2.91
CA LYS A 86 -8.32 7.19 -3.17
C LYS A 86 -8.29 5.76 -3.69
N ARG A 87 -7.34 5.44 -4.56
CA ARG A 87 -7.18 4.08 -5.09
C ARG A 87 -6.70 3.12 -4.02
N LEU A 88 -5.73 3.53 -3.20
CA LEU A 88 -5.21 2.71 -2.10
C LEU A 88 -6.29 2.40 -1.06
N LYS A 89 -7.06 3.41 -0.63
CA LYS A 89 -8.23 3.22 0.26
C LYS A 89 -9.25 2.24 -0.35
N LYS A 90 -9.53 2.38 -1.65
CA LYS A 90 -10.44 1.45 -2.34
C LYS A 90 -9.91 0.01 -2.32
N TYR A 91 -8.62 -0.21 -2.56
CA TYR A 91 -8.02 -1.55 -2.50
C TYR A 91 -8.04 -2.12 -1.08
N ALA A 92 -7.76 -1.29 -0.06
CA ALA A 92 -7.88 -1.69 1.34
C ALA A 92 -9.32 -2.12 1.70
N GLU A 93 -10.33 -1.35 1.28
CA GLU A 93 -11.74 -1.72 1.47
C GLU A 93 -12.11 -3.03 0.75
N GLU A 94 -11.63 -3.22 -0.47
CA GLU A 94 -11.86 -4.46 -1.24
C GLU A 94 -11.27 -5.68 -0.51
N LEU A 95 -10.08 -5.54 0.08
CA LEU A 95 -9.44 -6.59 0.88
C LEU A 95 -10.19 -6.89 2.18
N ARG A 96 -10.89 -5.93 2.79
CA ARG A 96 -11.63 -6.15 4.05
C ARG A 96 -13.00 -6.79 3.86
N ARG A 97 -13.56 -6.77 2.65
CA ARG A 97 -14.92 -7.26 2.34
C ARG A 97 -14.96 -8.76 1.97
N VAL A 98 -13.81 -9.39 1.86
CA VAL A 98 -13.65 -10.80 1.45
C VAL A 98 -13.24 -11.63 2.64
#